data_AF-A0A9R0YRA9-F1
#
_entry.id   AF-A0A9R0YRA9-F1
#
_cell.length_a   1.000
_cell.length_b   1.000
_cell.length_c   1.000
_cell.angle_alpha   90.00
_cell.angle_beta   90.00
_cell.angle_gamma   90.00
#
_symmetry.space_group_name_H-M   'P 1'
#
loop_
_entity.id
_entity.type
_entity.pdbx_description
1 polymer ?
#
loop_
_entity_poly.entity_id
_entity_poly.type
_entity_poly.pdbx_seq_one_letter_code
_entity_poly.pdbx_strand_id
1 'polypeptide(L)'
;MVGGALISVYPDDLTFLFELDKPCYCNLKVVNNSEHHVAFKVKTTSPRKYFVRPNASVVQPWDSCTITITLQSQKEYPPDMQSKDKFLIQSTRVAASTDMDEIPPDTFNKEADKVIEEMKLKVVYTLPSGSSDDSGVTSSANRSFKQGGDDLSMLKNASIEESRQYSV
;
A
#
# COMPACT_ATOMS: atom_id res chain seq x y z
N MET A 1 -24.02 17.53 17.66
CA MET A 1 -22.62 17.35 17.27
C MET A 1 -22.57 16.13 16.36
N VAL A 2 -22.25 16.31 15.08
CA VAL A 2 -22.18 15.20 14.12
C VAL A 2 -20.98 14.35 14.54
N GLY A 3 -21.24 13.15 15.06
CA GLY A 3 -20.20 12.21 15.45
C GLY A 3 -19.44 11.76 14.20
N GLY A 4 -18.31 12.41 13.93
CA GLY A 4 -17.36 11.94 12.94
C GLY A 4 -16.67 10.67 13.42
N ALA A 5 -16.20 9.86 12.48
CA ALA A 5 -15.39 8.67 12.77
C ALA A 5 -14.16 9.05 13.62
N LEU A 6 -13.80 8.21 14.59
CA LEU A 6 -12.64 8.39 15.46
C LEU A 6 -11.34 8.46 14.65
N ILE A 7 -11.25 7.62 13.62
CA ILE A 7 -10.07 7.53 12.75
C ILE A 7 -10.43 7.68 11.28
N SER A 8 -9.48 8.22 10.52
CA SER A 8 -9.41 8.08 9.06
C SER A 8 -8.24 7.18 8.69
N VAL A 9 -8.36 6.50 7.56
CA VAL A 9 -7.31 5.63 7.03
C VAL A 9 -6.96 6.09 5.62
N TYR A 10 -5.68 5.99 5.25
CA TYR A 10 -5.22 6.33 3.92
C TYR A 10 -4.05 5.43 3.50
N PRO A 11 -4.09 4.79 2.33
CA PRO A 11 -5.20 4.75 1.35
C PRO A 11 -6.42 3.93 1.83
N ASP A 12 -7.57 4.09 1.16
CA ASP A 12 -8.81 3.32 1.43
C ASP A 12 -8.69 1.84 1.02
N ASP A 13 -7.71 1.52 0.17
CA ASP A 13 -7.43 0.19 -0.36
C ASP A 13 -5.97 -0.20 -0.14
N LEU A 14 -5.74 -1.45 0.23
CA LEU A 14 -4.40 -1.98 0.42
C LEU A 14 -3.85 -2.50 -0.90
N THR A 15 -3.02 -1.70 -1.56
CA THR A 15 -2.44 -2.04 -2.86
C THR A 15 -1.07 -2.67 -2.68
N PHE A 16 -0.88 -3.89 -3.19
CA PHE A 16 0.40 -4.59 -3.18
C PHE A 16 0.91 -4.75 -4.60
N LEU A 17 2.16 -4.36 -4.80
CA LEU A 17 2.90 -4.72 -6.00
C LEU A 17 3.29 -6.19 -5.90
N PHE A 18 2.59 -7.05 -6.64
CA PHE A 18 2.69 -8.49 -6.52
C PHE A 18 3.72 -9.05 -7.49
N GLU A 19 4.63 -9.86 -6.96
CA GLU A 19 5.61 -10.63 -7.70
C GLU A 19 5.69 -12.05 -7.11
N LEU A 20 5.88 -13.06 -7.96
CA LEU A 20 6.10 -14.42 -7.48
C LEU A 20 7.41 -14.54 -6.72
N ASP A 21 7.42 -15.44 -5.74
CA ASP A 21 8.59 -15.81 -4.93
C ASP A 21 9.25 -14.64 -4.18
N LYS A 22 8.55 -13.50 -4.08
CA LYS A 22 9.01 -12.31 -3.36
C LYS A 22 7.93 -11.80 -2.41
N PRO A 23 8.28 -11.43 -1.17
CA PRO A 23 7.37 -10.69 -0.33
C PRO A 23 7.17 -9.28 -0.90
N CYS A 24 6.00 -8.70 -0.66
CA CYS A 24 5.71 -7.31 -0.98
C CYS A 24 4.99 -6.64 0.18
N TYR A 25 4.99 -5.31 0.22
CA TYR A 25 4.38 -4.57 1.32
C TYR A 25 3.67 -3.32 0.84
N CYS A 26 2.77 -2.83 1.67
CA CYS A 26 2.17 -1.52 1.54
C CYS A 26 2.11 -0.84 2.90
N ASN A 27 2.00 0.49 2.88
CA ASN A 27 1.84 1.29 4.08
C ASN A 27 0.43 1.86 4.11
N LEU A 28 -0.18 1.79 5.30
CA LEU A 28 -1.46 2.38 5.61
C LEU A 28 -1.26 3.39 6.74
N LYS A 29 -1.73 4.61 6.55
CA LYS A 29 -1.74 5.63 7.60
C LYS A 29 -3.09 5.62 8.30
N VAL A 30 -3.07 5.49 9.62
CA VAL A 30 -4.23 5.70 10.51
C VAL A 30 -4.09 7.08 11.14
N VAL A 31 -5.09 7.93 11.01
CA VAL A 31 -5.11 9.30 11.54
C VAL A 31 -6.22 9.39 12.58
N ASN A 32 -5.90 9.84 13.79
CA ASN A 32 -6.88 10.14 14.82
C ASN A 32 -7.42 11.56 14.62
N ASN A 33 -8.72 11.69 14.37
CA ASN A 33 -9.36 12.99 14.13
C ASN A 33 -10.13 13.49 15.35
N SER A 34 -9.75 13.02 16.55
CA SER A 34 -10.45 13.34 17.80
C SER A 34 -9.49 13.93 18.84
N GLU A 35 -10.10 14.55 19.85
CA GLU A 35 -9.40 15.07 21.03
C GLU A 35 -9.06 13.99 22.08
N HIS A 36 -9.39 12.72 21.80
CA HIS A 36 -9.17 11.60 22.71
C HIS A 36 -8.06 10.68 22.21
N HIS A 37 -7.46 9.90 23.11
CA HIS A 37 -6.59 8.80 22.71
C HIS A 37 -7.45 7.69 22.09
N VAL A 38 -6.99 7.14 20.98
CA VAL A 38 -7.72 6.10 20.25
C VAL A 38 -6.82 4.89 20.07
N ALA A 39 -7.25 3.75 20.60
CA ALA A 39 -6.62 2.48 20.31
C ALA A 39 -7.18 1.91 19.00
N PHE A 40 -6.31 1.31 18.18
CA PHE A 40 -6.72 0.52 17.03
C PHE A 40 -6.20 -0.91 17.10
N LYS A 41 -6.88 -1.81 16.38
CA LYS A 41 -6.45 -3.20 16.17
C LYS A 41 -6.77 -3.65 14.75
N VAL A 42 -5.79 -4.25 14.10
CA VAL A 42 -5.89 -4.79 12.74
C VAL A 42 -6.24 -6.28 12.82
N LYS A 43 -7.25 -6.68 12.05
CA LYS A 43 -7.67 -8.07 11.84
C LYS A 43 -7.66 -8.36 10.34
N THR A 44 -7.44 -9.62 9.98
CA THR A 44 -7.45 -10.07 8.58
C THR A 44 -8.11 -11.43 8.47
N THR A 45 -8.73 -11.72 7.32
CA THR A 45 -9.26 -13.05 7.00
C THR A 45 -8.16 -14.08 6.69
N SER A 46 -6.92 -13.64 6.47
CA SER A 46 -5.81 -14.48 6.00
C SER A 46 -4.52 -14.29 6.80
N PRO A 47 -4.52 -14.49 8.14
CA PRO A 47 -3.41 -14.14 9.03
C PRO A 47 -2.11 -14.90 8.76
N ARG A 48 -2.17 -16.03 8.04
CA ARG A 48 -0.96 -16.78 7.64
C ARG A 48 -0.21 -16.13 6.47
N LYS A 49 -0.90 -15.35 5.63
CA LYS A 49 -0.31 -14.71 4.44
C LYS A 49 0.33 -13.36 4.76
N TYR A 50 -0.17 -12.68 5.79
CA TYR A 50 0.19 -11.29 6.07
C TYR A 50 0.89 -11.15 7.40
N PHE A 51 1.89 -10.27 7.41
CA PHE A 51 2.52 -9.77 8.60
C PHE A 51 2.18 -8.28 8.75
N VAL A 52 1.76 -7.84 9.93
CA VAL A 52 1.27 -6.48 10.18
C VAL A 52 2.05 -5.86 11.34
N ARG A 53 2.62 -4.67 11.11
CA ARG A 53 3.31 -3.91 12.17
C ARG A 53 2.98 -2.41 12.12
N PRO A 54 2.55 -1.80 13.24
CA PRO A 54 1.99 -2.47 14.42
C PRO A 54 0.64 -3.13 14.08
N ASN A 55 0.30 -4.24 14.75
CA ASN A 55 -1.02 -4.88 14.59
C ASN A 55 -2.10 -4.26 15.52
N ALA A 56 -1.67 -3.56 16.57
CA ALA A 56 -2.49 -2.75 17.46
C ALA A 56 -1.59 -1.66 18.07
N SER A 57 -2.12 -0.47 18.28
CA SER A 57 -1.43 0.62 18.99
C SER A 57 -2.43 1.69 19.43
N VAL A 58 -1.97 2.63 20.25
CA VAL A 58 -2.71 3.83 20.64
C VAL A 58 -2.20 5.01 19.82
N VAL A 59 -3.11 5.79 19.24
CA VAL A 59 -2.80 7.02 18.51
C VAL A 59 -3.25 8.20 19.36
N GLN A 60 -2.33 9.15 19.57
CA GLN A 60 -2.62 10.37 20.34
C GLN A 60 -3.66 11.24 19.64
N PRO A 61 -4.33 12.14 20.38
CA PRO A 61 -5.23 13.13 19.78
C PRO A 61 -4.57 13.85 18.62
N TRP A 62 -5.25 13.92 17.48
CA TRP A 62 -4.78 14.63 16.27
C TRP A 62 -3.48 14.11 15.64
N ASP A 63 -3.00 12.93 16.07
CA ASP A 63 -1.78 12.31 15.55
C ASP A 63 -2.10 11.16 14.56
N SER A 64 -1.05 10.52 14.06
CA SER A 64 -1.18 9.42 13.11
C SER A 64 -0.15 8.32 13.34
N CYS A 65 -0.50 7.11 12.93
CA CYS A 65 0.37 5.94 12.96
C CYS A 65 0.46 5.31 11.58
N THR A 66 1.66 4.93 11.16
CA THR A 66 1.86 4.16 9.92
C THR A 66 1.93 2.68 10.24
N ILE A 67 1.07 1.91 9.58
CA ILE A 67 1.01 0.46 9.61
C ILE A 67 1.65 -0.06 8.34
N THR A 68 2.67 -0.90 8.48
CA THR A 68 3.24 -1.67 7.38
C THR A 68 2.61 -3.05 7.34
N ILE A 69 2.04 -3.40 6.20
CA ILE A 69 1.45 -4.72 5.94
C ILE A 69 2.32 -5.39 4.89
N THR A 70 2.88 -6.54 5.23
CA THR A 70 3.69 -7.37 4.33
C THR A 70 2.92 -8.60 3.92
N LEU A 71 2.76 -8.83 2.63
CA LEU A 71 2.30 -10.08 2.04
C LEU A 71 3.52 -11.01 1.84
N GLN A 72 3.44 -12.22 2.37
CA GLN A 72 4.47 -13.24 2.15
C GLN A 72 4.56 -13.64 0.68
N SER A 73 5.73 -14.12 0.25
CA SER A 73 5.97 -14.63 -1.10
C SER A 73 4.94 -15.68 -1.50
N GLN A 74 4.29 -15.47 -2.65
CA GLN A 74 3.36 -16.44 -3.22
C GLN A 74 4.06 -17.23 -4.33
N LYS A 75 3.76 -18.53 -4.43
CA LYS A 75 4.33 -19.43 -5.46
C LYS A 75 3.55 -19.42 -6.78
N GLU A 76 2.30 -18.97 -6.74
CA GLU A 76 1.39 -18.95 -7.87
C GLU A 76 0.65 -17.64 -7.93
N TYR A 77 0.28 -17.21 -9.13
CA TYR A 77 -0.55 -16.02 -9.32
C TYR A 77 -1.98 -16.29 -8.86
N PRO A 78 -2.62 -15.33 -8.17
CA PRO A 78 -4.03 -15.45 -7.84
C PRO A 78 -4.88 -15.41 -9.12
N PRO A 79 -6.02 -16.13 -9.16
CA PRO A 79 -6.95 -16.07 -10.28
C PRO A 79 -7.36 -14.63 -10.59
N ASP A 80 -7.33 -14.26 -11.87
CA ASP A 80 -7.65 -12.92 -12.39
C ASP A 80 -6.87 -11.77 -11.72
N MET A 81 -5.73 -12.08 -11.10
CA MET A 81 -4.93 -11.15 -10.31
C MET A 81 -5.69 -10.48 -9.14
N GLN A 82 -6.71 -11.16 -8.59
CA GLN A 82 -7.57 -10.59 -7.56
C GLN A 82 -7.35 -11.21 -6.19
N SER A 83 -7.33 -10.36 -5.16
CA SER A 83 -7.36 -10.81 -3.77
C SER A 83 -8.79 -10.91 -3.25
N LYS A 84 -9.09 -12.01 -2.56
CA LYS A 84 -10.34 -12.18 -1.78
C LYS A 84 -10.14 -11.82 -0.30
N ASP A 85 -8.90 -11.52 0.09
CA ASP A 85 -8.54 -11.24 1.46
C ASP A 85 -9.10 -9.88 1.90
N LYS A 86 -9.53 -9.79 3.16
CA LYS A 86 -10.09 -8.56 3.73
C LYS A 86 -9.37 -8.20 5.02
N PHE A 87 -9.18 -6.91 5.22
CA PHE A 87 -8.69 -6.35 6.47
C PHE A 87 -9.80 -5.60 7.18
N LEU A 88 -9.75 -5.62 8.50
CA LEU A 88 -10.66 -4.89 9.38
C LEU A 88 -9.81 -4.16 10.41
N ILE A 89 -9.97 -2.84 10.49
CA ILE A 89 -9.43 -2.03 11.57
C ILE A 89 -10.56 -1.75 12.54
N GLN A 90 -10.38 -2.15 13.79
CA GLN A 90 -11.25 -1.74 14.88
C GLN A 90 -10.61 -0.58 15.61
N SER A 91 -11.40 0.41 16.03
CA SER A 91 -10.94 1.55 16.81
C SER A 91 -11.88 1.88 17.95
N THR A 92 -11.32 2.35 19.07
CA THR A 92 -12.11 2.76 20.23
C THR A 92 -11.34 3.80 21.05
N ARG A 93 -12.08 4.64 21.80
CA ARG A 93 -11.47 5.61 22.72
C ARG A 93 -10.88 4.88 23.92
N VAL A 94 -9.73 5.33 24.38
CA VAL A 94 -9.05 4.82 25.57
C VAL A 94 -8.62 5.96 26.49
N ALA A 95 -8.34 5.63 27.74
CA ALA A 95 -7.82 6.60 28.70
C ALA A 95 -6.44 7.10 28.28
N ALA A 96 -6.11 8.35 28.60
CA ALA A 96 -4.79 8.93 28.29
C ALA A 96 -3.62 8.21 29.00
N SER A 97 -3.91 7.43 30.05
CA SER A 97 -2.94 6.59 30.76
C SER A 97 -2.71 5.22 30.10
N THR A 98 -3.31 4.94 28.94
CA THR A 98 -3.14 3.65 28.25
C THR A 98 -1.82 3.66 27.49
N ASP A 99 -0.95 2.71 27.80
CA ASP A 99 0.33 2.55 27.10
C ASP A 99 0.14 2.16 25.63
N MET A 100 1.00 2.72 24.76
CA MET A 100 0.93 2.47 23.31
C MET A 100 1.24 1.02 22.93
N ASP A 101 2.04 0.33 23.76
CA ASP A 101 2.52 -1.03 23.54
C ASP A 101 1.70 -2.09 24.30
N GLU A 102 0.93 -1.70 25.32
CA GLU A 102 0.19 -2.61 26.19
C GLU A 102 -1.30 -2.27 26.21
N ILE A 103 -1.99 -2.67 25.14
CA ILE A 103 -3.45 -2.51 25.03
C ILE A 103 -4.13 -3.67 25.76
N PRO A 104 -4.94 -3.42 26.80
CA PRO A 104 -5.65 -4.47 27.53
C PRO A 104 -6.49 -5.34 26.59
N PRO A 105 -6.58 -6.66 26.82
CA PRO A 105 -7.28 -7.59 25.91
C PRO A 105 -8.77 -7.23 25.75
N ASP A 106 -9.37 -6.67 26.80
CA ASP A 106 -10.78 -6.27 26.85
C ASP A 106 -11.06 -4.92 26.16
N THR A 107 -10.01 -4.24 25.65
CA THR A 107 -10.15 -2.93 24.98
C THR A 107 -11.14 -2.99 23.82
N PHE A 108 -11.25 -4.12 23.12
CA PHE A 108 -12.16 -4.27 21.98
C PHE A 108 -13.39 -5.14 22.27
N ASN A 109 -13.74 -5.34 23.55
CA ASN A 109 -14.98 -5.99 23.94
C ASN A 109 -16.15 -4.99 23.86
N LYS A 110 -17.30 -5.46 23.39
CA LYS A 110 -18.52 -4.64 23.34
C LYS A 110 -19.10 -4.52 24.74
N GLU A 111 -19.19 -3.29 25.23
CA GLU A 111 -19.75 -2.92 26.52
C GLU A 111 -20.77 -1.78 26.29
N ALA A 112 -21.73 -1.59 27.20
CA ALA A 112 -22.85 -0.66 27.00
C ALA A 112 -22.41 0.79 26.70
N ASP A 113 -21.30 1.23 27.30
CA ASP A 113 -20.79 2.60 27.17
C ASP A 113 -19.59 2.73 26.20
N LYS A 114 -19.18 1.62 25.57
CA LYS A 114 -17.99 1.59 24.72
C LYS A 114 -18.35 1.59 23.24
N VAL A 115 -17.93 2.63 22.53
CA VAL A 115 -18.07 2.72 21.08
C VAL A 115 -16.86 2.05 20.42
N ILE A 116 -17.12 1.03 19.59
CA ILE A 116 -16.12 0.39 18.73
C ILE A 116 -16.52 0.66 17.29
N GLU A 117 -15.64 1.33 16.57
CA GLU A 117 -15.79 1.57 15.13
C GLU A 117 -15.03 0.50 14.33
N GLU A 118 -15.54 0.21 13.14
CA GLU A 118 -15.05 -0.86 12.28
C GLU A 118 -14.87 -0.35 10.84
N MET A 119 -13.63 -0.40 10.35
CA MET A 119 -13.24 0.02 9.00
C MET A 119 -12.76 -1.19 8.20
N LYS A 120 -13.45 -1.51 7.09
CA LYS A 120 -13.10 -2.63 6.21
C LYS A 120 -12.26 -2.15 5.03
N LEU A 121 -11.16 -2.84 4.78
CA LEU A 121 -10.26 -2.57 3.66
C LEU A 121 -10.19 -3.79 2.75
N LYS A 122 -10.19 -3.55 1.44
CA LYS A 122 -9.94 -4.60 0.44
C LYS A 122 -8.46 -4.60 0.04
N VAL A 123 -8.00 -5.76 -0.41
CA VAL A 123 -6.66 -5.94 -0.95
C VAL A 123 -6.72 -5.89 -2.48
N VAL A 124 -5.84 -5.10 -3.08
CA VAL A 124 -5.70 -4.96 -4.53
C VAL A 124 -4.27 -5.38 -4.90
N TYR A 125 -4.14 -6.20 -5.95
CA TYR A 125 -2.84 -6.55 -6.49
C TYR A 125 -2.58 -5.81 -7.79
N THR A 126 -1.37 -5.29 -7.93
CA THR A 126 -0.86 -4.68 -9.16
C THR A 126 0.43 -5.38 -9.57
N LEU A 127 0.74 -5.36 -10.87
CA LEU A 127 2.02 -5.85 -11.37
C LEU A 127 3.00 -4.67 -11.52
N PRO A 128 4.32 -4.89 -11.36
CA PRO A 128 5.30 -3.92 -11.80
C PRO A 128 5.11 -3.68 -13.29
N SER A 129 4.67 -2.48 -13.66
CA SER A 129 4.68 -2.06 -15.06
C SER A 129 6.13 -1.98 -15.49
N GLY A 130 6.59 -2.96 -16.27
CA GLY A 130 7.85 -2.82 -16.97
C GLY A 130 7.78 -1.56 -17.81
N SER A 131 8.72 -0.64 -17.62
CA SER A 131 8.91 0.50 -18.51
C SER A 131 9.33 -0.04 -19.88
N SER A 132 8.35 -0.35 -20.72
CA SER A 132 8.53 -0.33 -22.16
C SER A 132 8.33 1.12 -22.59
N ASP A 133 9.44 1.83 -22.81
CA ASP A 133 9.43 3.01 -23.65
C ASP A 133 8.97 2.58 -25.05
N ASP A 134 7.66 2.63 -25.32
CA ASP A 134 7.12 2.53 -26.67
C ASP A 134 6.36 3.82 -26.98
N SER A 135 7.08 4.73 -27.64
CA SER A 135 6.49 5.80 -28.43
C SER A 135 5.81 5.18 -29.66
N GLY A 136 4.68 4.53 -29.45
CA GLY A 136 3.85 3.92 -30.50
C GLY A 136 2.66 4.81 -30.85
N VAL A 137 2.88 5.82 -31.69
CA VAL A 137 1.80 6.52 -32.37
C VAL A 137 1.03 5.53 -33.24
N THR A 138 -0.20 5.16 -32.88
CA THR A 138 -1.06 4.38 -33.77
C THR A 138 -1.66 5.33 -34.82
N SER A 139 -0.95 5.50 -35.92
CA SER A 139 -1.46 6.12 -37.14
C SER A 139 -2.43 5.18 -37.84
N SER A 140 -3.67 5.64 -38.04
CA SER A 140 -4.64 5.04 -38.96
C SER A 140 -4.09 5.01 -40.39
N ALA A 141 -4.14 3.83 -41.01
CA ALA A 141 -3.75 3.61 -42.39
C ALA A 141 -4.70 4.32 -43.38
N ASN A 142 -4.13 5.11 -44.29
CA ASN A 142 -4.24 4.94 -45.75
C ASN A 142 -3.81 6.21 -46.49
N ARG A 143 -2.72 6.12 -47.27
CA ARG A 143 -2.71 6.28 -48.75
C ARG A 143 -1.28 6.26 -49.29
N SER A 144 -1.18 5.64 -50.46
CA SER A 144 -0.06 5.43 -51.39
C SER A 144 0.96 6.57 -51.51
N PHE A 145 2.21 6.26 -51.91
CA PHE A 145 2.85 6.65 -53.19
C PHE A 145 4.37 6.34 -53.20
N LYS A 146 4.78 5.54 -54.20
CA LYS A 146 6.03 5.51 -55.02
C LYS A 146 7.39 6.06 -54.51
N GLN A 147 8.40 5.17 -54.63
CA GLN A 147 9.64 5.28 -55.45
C GLN A 147 10.94 5.89 -54.85
N GLY A 148 12.05 5.14 -55.03
CA GLY A 148 13.47 5.56 -54.98
C GLY A 148 14.01 5.77 -53.57
N GLY A 149 15.21 5.37 -53.15
CA GLY A 149 16.46 5.15 -53.87
C GLY A 149 17.58 5.77 -53.00
N ASP A 150 18.66 5.01 -52.81
CA ASP A 150 20.06 5.43 -52.60
C ASP A 150 20.54 6.21 -51.34
N ASP A 151 21.53 5.57 -50.71
CA ASP A 151 22.85 6.08 -50.27
C ASP A 151 23.16 6.53 -48.84
N LEU A 152 24.40 6.17 -48.51
CA LEU A 152 25.18 6.31 -47.30
C LEU A 152 25.51 7.76 -46.93
N SER A 153 25.66 8.02 -45.62
CA SER A 153 26.79 8.79 -45.05
C SER A 153 26.72 8.69 -43.51
N MET A 154 27.59 7.91 -42.88
CA MET A 154 28.93 8.29 -42.39
C MET A 154 28.96 9.26 -41.20
N LEU A 155 29.46 8.70 -40.08
CA LEU A 155 30.36 9.30 -39.08
C LEU A 155 29.70 10.39 -38.18
N LYS A 156 30.01 10.57 -36.89
CA LYS A 156 31.32 10.46 -36.24
C LYS A 156 31.15 10.67 -34.71
N ASN A 157 31.70 9.73 -33.94
CA ASN A 157 32.59 9.90 -32.78
C ASN A 157 32.15 10.49 -31.41
N ALA A 158 32.70 9.81 -30.38
CA ALA A 158 33.35 10.30 -29.14
C ALA A 158 32.41 10.80 -28.01
N SER A 159 32.56 10.45 -26.73
CA SER A 159 33.61 9.81 -25.89
C SER A 159 32.97 9.31 -24.58
N ILE A 160 33.32 8.11 -24.07
CA ILE A 160 34.14 7.83 -22.86
C ILE A 160 33.57 8.45 -21.57
N GLU A 161 32.89 7.69 -20.70
CA GLU A 161 33.43 6.89 -19.57
C GLU A 161 33.98 7.75 -18.42
N GLU A 162 33.25 7.83 -17.30
CA GLU A 162 33.84 8.15 -16.00
C GLU A 162 33.20 7.26 -14.92
N SER A 163 34.04 6.41 -14.35
CA SER A 163 33.77 5.55 -13.19
C SER A 163 34.56 6.07 -11.99
N ARG A 164 34.07 5.72 -10.79
CA ARG A 164 34.64 5.91 -9.43
C ARG A 164 34.32 7.29 -8.87
N GLN A 165 33.80 7.43 -7.66
CA GLN A 165 34.38 6.92 -6.42
C GLN A 165 33.42 7.29 -5.28
N TYR A 166 33.15 6.40 -4.32
CA TYR A 166 33.04 6.76 -2.89
C TYR A 166 33.02 5.47 -2.06
N SER A 167 34.15 5.23 -1.38
CA SER A 167 34.24 4.38 -0.20
C SER A 167 35.05 5.19 0.79
N VAL A 168 34.47 5.44 1.96
CA VAL A 168 35.13 5.58 3.26
C VAL A 168 34.22 4.92 4.27
#